data_AF-A0A967BXD0-F1
#
_entry.id   AF-A0A967BXD0-F1
#
_cell.length_a   1.000
_cell.length_b   1.000
_cell.length_c   1.000
_cell.angle_alpha   90.00
_cell.angle_beta   90.00
_cell.angle_gamma   90.00
#
_symmetry.space_group_name_H-M   'P 1'
#
loop_
_entity.id
_entity.type
_entity.pdbx_description
1 polymer ?
#
loop_
_entity_poly.entity_id
_entity_poly.type
_entity_poly.pdbx_seq_one_letter_code
_entity_poly.pdbx_strand_id
1 'polypeptide(L)'
;MFDIFLKKIMDKKILEIRKEKQEKIVEKLIDNSRLTLEYDLLLIFSAVITASGILVNNMAVVIGGMLVTPLLVPILTIALGIASGDMKVTNRSLINSAKSILIIIITAILISFFFSNNLTQNIIVTNCLDHHPLYLLVALFSGIAAAFAYISPKISEALPGVAVAVSLMPPLAVFGIGIGQWQLLLIKGSLVTFLLNLIGIIMGSLIVFSLSKFYRVRSIAQREIKKEE
;
A
#
# COMPACT_ATOMS: atom_id res chain seq x y z
N MET A 1 -13.18 21.69 -17.87
CA MET A 1 -13.56 20.29 -17.57
C MET A 1 -13.01 19.83 -16.22
N PHE A 2 -11.72 20.08 -15.93
CA PHE A 2 -11.10 19.78 -14.63
C PHE A 2 -11.75 20.54 -13.45
N ASP A 3 -12.06 21.83 -13.60
CA ASP A 3 -12.74 22.61 -12.54
C ASP A 3 -14.15 22.12 -12.23
N ILE A 4 -14.91 21.68 -13.23
CA ILE A 4 -16.26 21.13 -13.03
C ILE A 4 -16.17 19.78 -12.29
N PHE A 5 -15.18 18.96 -12.64
CA PHE A 5 -14.91 17.68 -11.97
C PHE A 5 -14.46 17.90 -10.52
N LEU A 6 -13.53 18.82 -10.28
CA LEU A 6 -13.09 19.22 -8.94
C LEU A 6 -14.24 19.81 -8.13
N LYS A 7 -15.07 20.66 -8.72
CA LYS A 7 -16.24 21.25 -8.05
C LYS A 7 -17.32 20.20 -7.74
N LYS A 8 -17.45 19.15 -8.55
CA LYS A 8 -18.38 18.03 -8.32
C LYS A 8 -17.85 17.03 -7.28
N ILE A 9 -16.54 16.86 -7.18
CA ILE A 9 -15.88 16.13 -6.08
C ILE A 9 -15.95 16.94 -4.77
N MET A 10 -15.67 18.25 -4.83
CA MET A 10 -15.79 19.18 -3.70
C MET A 10 -17.23 19.49 -3.32
N ASP A 11 -18.20 19.20 -4.19
CA ASP A 11 -19.62 19.27 -3.88
C ASP A 11 -19.86 18.32 -2.71
N LYS A 12 -20.10 18.92 -1.55
CA LYS A 12 -20.03 18.27 -0.23
C LYS A 12 -20.79 16.95 -0.16
N LYS A 13 -21.80 16.69 -1.00
CA LYS A 13 -22.61 15.47 -1.02
C LYS A 13 -21.84 14.15 -1.25
N ILE A 14 -20.72 14.13 -1.99
CA ILE A 14 -19.98 12.87 -2.24
C ILE A 14 -19.05 12.51 -1.06
N LEU A 15 -18.42 13.52 -0.44
CA LEU A 15 -17.49 13.36 0.69
C LEU A 15 -18.16 13.53 2.06
N GLU A 16 -19.42 13.98 2.13
CA GLU A 16 -20.24 13.97 3.35
C GLU A 16 -20.72 12.56 3.67
N ILE A 17 -19.82 11.81 4.29
CA ILE A 17 -20.12 10.50 4.85
C ILE A 17 -20.84 10.71 6.18
N ARG A 18 -22.02 10.07 6.35
CA ARG A 18 -22.70 10.01 7.65
C ARG A 18 -21.77 9.41 8.70
N LYS A 19 -21.81 9.92 9.93
CA LYS A 19 -20.93 9.51 11.02
C LYS A 19 -20.89 7.98 11.18
N GLU A 20 -22.04 7.31 11.27
CA GLU A 20 -22.16 5.85 11.37
C GLU A 20 -21.38 5.09 10.30
N LYS A 21 -21.37 5.57 9.06
CA LYS A 21 -20.61 4.95 7.97
C LYS A 21 -19.11 5.19 8.13
N GLN A 22 -18.68 6.34 8.65
CA GLN A 22 -17.29 6.58 9.00
C GLN A 22 -16.82 5.62 10.11
N GLU A 23 -17.64 5.38 11.14
CA GLU A 23 -17.29 4.47 12.25
C GLU A 23 -17.02 3.06 11.70
N LYS A 24 -17.92 2.54 10.86
CA LYS A 24 -17.75 1.23 10.20
C LYS A 24 -16.51 1.16 9.31
N ILE A 25 -16.16 2.24 8.62
CA ILE A 25 -14.94 2.29 7.79
C ILE A 25 -13.69 2.23 8.67
N VAL A 26 -13.66 2.96 9.78
CA VAL A 26 -12.54 2.96 10.74
C VAL A 26 -12.38 1.57 11.35
N GLU A 27 -13.48 0.96 11.81
CA GLU A 27 -13.49 -0.41 12.34
C GLU A 27 -12.90 -1.38 11.31
N LYS A 28 -13.39 -1.32 10.07
CA LYS A 28 -12.91 -2.19 8.98
C LYS A 28 -11.44 -1.97 8.61
N LEU A 29 -10.94 -0.73 8.59
CA LEU A 29 -9.53 -0.44 8.31
C LEU A 29 -8.61 -0.96 9.41
N ILE A 30 -8.98 -0.74 10.67
CA ILE A 30 -8.19 -1.17 11.82
C ILE A 30 -8.15 -2.70 11.90
N ASP A 31 -9.30 -3.36 11.74
CA ASP A 31 -9.40 -4.82 11.77
C ASP A 31 -8.62 -5.48 10.63
N ASN A 32 -8.78 -5.01 9.38
CA ASN A 32 -8.06 -5.55 8.22
C ASN A 32 -6.56 -5.18 8.19
N SER A 33 -6.08 -4.32 9.09
CA SER A 33 -4.65 -4.00 9.24
C SER A 33 -3.99 -4.73 10.41
N ARG A 34 -4.71 -5.67 11.04
CA ARG A 34 -4.17 -6.57 12.06
C ARG A 34 -3.24 -7.59 11.43
N LEU A 35 -2.17 -7.93 12.16
CA LEU A 35 -1.23 -8.96 11.77
C LEU A 35 -1.71 -10.31 12.31
N THR A 36 -2.66 -10.93 11.60
CA THR A 36 -3.09 -12.30 11.90
C THR A 36 -2.22 -13.31 11.15
N LEU A 37 -2.31 -14.59 11.51
CA LEU A 37 -1.57 -15.64 10.80
C LEU A 37 -1.99 -15.70 9.32
N GLU A 38 -3.28 -15.53 9.01
CA GLU A 38 -3.77 -15.49 7.64
C GLU A 38 -3.17 -14.32 6.86
N TYR A 39 -3.07 -13.14 7.50
CA TYR A 39 -2.45 -11.96 6.91
C TYR A 39 -0.97 -12.20 6.58
N ASP A 40 -0.20 -12.77 7.54
CA ASP A 40 1.22 -13.06 7.35
C ASP A 40 1.44 -14.12 6.27
N LEU A 41 0.59 -15.17 6.21
CA LEU A 41 0.64 -16.18 5.16
C LEU A 41 0.36 -15.57 3.77
N LEU A 42 -0.64 -14.68 3.65
CA LEU A 42 -0.92 -13.98 2.39
C LEU A 42 0.26 -13.10 1.95
N LEU A 43 0.94 -12.44 2.89
CA LEU A 43 2.16 -11.69 2.59
C LEU A 43 3.29 -12.59 2.09
N ILE A 44 3.54 -13.72 2.76
CA ILE A 44 4.57 -14.67 2.35
C ILE A 44 4.26 -15.22 0.96
N PHE A 45 3.04 -15.71 0.72
CA PHE A 45 2.64 -16.24 -0.59
C PHE A 45 2.75 -15.19 -1.69
N SER A 46 2.27 -13.97 -1.43
CA SER A 46 2.41 -12.87 -2.37
C SER A 46 3.88 -12.55 -2.69
N ALA A 47 4.74 -12.48 -1.66
CA ALA A 47 6.17 -12.23 -1.84
C ALA A 47 6.89 -13.34 -2.61
N VAL A 48 6.57 -14.62 -2.35
CA VAL A 48 7.09 -15.76 -3.12
C VAL A 48 6.68 -15.66 -4.58
N ILE A 49 5.39 -15.43 -4.86
CA ILE A 49 4.87 -15.32 -6.24
C ILE A 49 5.53 -14.14 -6.96
N THR A 50 5.56 -12.96 -6.33
CA THR A 50 6.15 -11.77 -6.95
C THR A 50 7.66 -11.90 -7.15
N ALA A 51 8.42 -12.39 -6.16
CA ALA A 51 9.86 -12.59 -6.31
C ALA A 51 10.17 -13.62 -7.40
N SER A 52 9.44 -14.73 -7.46
CA SER A 52 9.57 -15.74 -8.50
C SER A 52 9.25 -15.15 -9.88
N GLY A 53 8.15 -14.39 -9.98
CA GLY A 53 7.76 -13.69 -11.21
C GLY A 53 8.83 -12.71 -11.68
N ILE A 54 9.49 -11.98 -10.78
CA ILE A 54 10.64 -11.14 -11.10
C ILE A 54 11.78 -12.00 -11.63
N LEU A 55 12.20 -13.06 -10.93
CA LEU A 55 13.35 -13.89 -11.34
C LEU A 55 13.19 -14.54 -12.72
N VAL A 56 11.95 -14.87 -13.12
CA VAL A 56 11.64 -15.40 -14.46
C VAL A 56 11.21 -14.33 -15.45
N ASN A 57 11.32 -13.05 -15.08
CA ASN A 57 10.96 -11.89 -15.91
C ASN A 57 9.51 -11.93 -16.45
N ASN A 58 8.55 -12.38 -15.64
CA ASN A 58 7.15 -12.53 -16.01
C ASN A 58 6.24 -11.56 -15.24
N MET A 59 5.82 -10.49 -15.92
CA MET A 59 4.98 -9.45 -15.35
C MET A 59 3.60 -9.95 -14.93
N ALA A 60 3.01 -10.91 -15.63
CA ALA A 60 1.69 -11.45 -15.29
C ALA A 60 1.72 -12.17 -13.93
N VAL A 61 2.78 -12.93 -13.66
CA VAL A 61 3.00 -13.58 -12.35
C VAL A 61 3.21 -12.54 -11.26
N VAL A 62 3.98 -11.48 -11.53
CA VAL A 62 4.19 -10.37 -10.60
C VAL A 62 2.86 -9.71 -10.22
N ILE A 63 2.02 -9.37 -11.20
CA ILE A 63 0.68 -8.80 -10.97
C ILE A 63 -0.19 -9.75 -10.15
N GLY A 64 -0.15 -11.06 -10.44
CA GLY A 64 -0.86 -12.07 -9.66
C GLY A 64 -0.48 -12.03 -8.18
N GLY A 65 0.81 -11.96 -7.86
CA GLY A 65 1.29 -11.79 -6.48
C GLY A 65 0.81 -10.48 -5.85
N MET A 66 0.84 -9.37 -6.60
CA MET A 66 0.38 -8.05 -6.14
C MET A 66 -1.11 -8.02 -5.79
N LEU A 67 -1.95 -8.80 -6.47
CA LEU A 67 -3.39 -8.86 -6.19
C LEU A 67 -3.71 -9.56 -4.86
N VAL A 68 -2.82 -10.42 -4.40
CA VAL A 68 -2.99 -11.18 -3.16
C VAL A 68 -2.54 -10.38 -1.93
N THR A 69 -1.64 -9.39 -2.09
CA THR A 69 -1.03 -8.74 -0.93
C THR A 69 -1.99 -7.86 -0.13
N PRO A 70 -2.04 -8.02 1.21
CA PRO A 70 -2.84 -7.16 2.06
C PRO A 70 -2.11 -5.86 2.48
N LEU A 71 -0.87 -5.62 2.01
CA LEU A 71 0.01 -4.51 2.46
C LEU A 71 -0.59 -3.10 2.30
N LEU A 72 -1.51 -2.91 1.34
CA LEU A 72 -2.12 -1.59 1.11
C LEU A 72 -2.93 -1.11 2.33
N VAL A 73 -3.60 -2.02 3.04
CA VAL A 73 -4.51 -1.68 4.13
C VAL A 73 -3.80 -1.00 5.31
N PRO A 74 -2.72 -1.54 5.90
CA PRO A 74 -2.01 -0.84 6.98
C PRO A 74 -1.44 0.51 6.55
N ILE A 75 -1.08 0.69 5.29
CA ILE A 75 -0.63 2.00 4.74
C ILE A 75 -1.79 3.00 4.72
N LEU A 76 -2.99 2.57 4.31
CA LEU A 76 -4.19 3.40 4.43
C LEU A 76 -4.51 3.72 5.89
N THR A 77 -4.29 2.79 6.83
CA THR A 77 -4.51 3.03 8.26
C THR A 77 -3.51 4.04 8.84
N ILE A 78 -2.27 4.11 8.33
CA ILE A 78 -1.33 5.21 8.66
C ILE A 78 -1.95 6.55 8.26
N ALA A 79 -2.40 6.68 7.01
CA ALA A 79 -3.03 7.91 6.53
C ALA A 79 -4.29 8.27 7.33
N LEU A 80 -5.10 7.27 7.71
CA LEU A 80 -6.26 7.47 8.58
C LEU A 80 -5.86 7.99 9.97
N GLY A 81 -4.84 7.41 10.59
CA GLY A 81 -4.34 7.81 11.91
C GLY A 81 -3.87 9.26 11.92
N ILE A 82 -3.10 9.65 10.90
CA ILE A 82 -2.64 11.03 10.70
C ILE A 82 -3.84 11.96 10.45
N ALA A 83 -4.75 11.63 9.52
CA ALA A 83 -5.93 12.44 9.22
C ALA A 83 -6.88 12.60 10.43
N SER A 84 -6.89 11.61 11.33
CA SER A 84 -7.71 11.62 12.55
C SER A 84 -7.01 12.30 13.73
N GLY A 85 -5.73 12.68 13.59
CA GLY A 85 -4.91 13.24 14.66
C GLY A 85 -4.64 12.24 15.80
N ASP A 86 -4.62 10.94 15.50
CA ASP A 86 -4.44 9.89 16.50
C ASP A 86 -3.08 9.20 16.37
N MET A 87 -2.14 9.58 17.24
CA MET A 87 -0.78 9.03 17.23
C MET A 87 -0.72 7.56 17.63
N LYS A 88 -1.69 7.03 18.38
CA LYS A 88 -1.71 5.60 18.71
C LYS A 88 -2.03 4.79 17.46
N VAL A 89 -3.03 5.22 16.68
CA VAL A 89 -3.38 4.61 15.39
C VAL A 89 -2.22 4.69 14.42
N THR A 90 -1.59 5.86 14.29
CA THR A 90 -0.45 6.07 13.42
C THR A 90 0.73 5.16 13.79
N ASN A 91 1.16 5.15 15.05
CA ASN A 91 2.30 4.35 15.49
C ASN A 91 2.05 2.85 15.38
N ARG A 92 0.86 2.37 15.76
CA ARG A 92 0.45 0.97 15.54
C ARG A 92 0.58 0.60 14.06
N SER A 93 0.01 1.42 13.18
CA SER A 93 -0.04 1.12 11.74
C SER A 93 1.33 1.22 11.08
N LEU A 94 2.20 2.11 11.56
CA LEU A 94 3.62 2.17 11.17
C LEU A 94 4.35 0.88 11.56
N ILE A 95 4.17 0.39 12.79
CA ILE A 95 4.76 -0.86 13.25
C ILE A 95 4.26 -2.04 12.42
N ASN A 96 2.94 -2.12 12.17
CA ASN A 96 2.36 -3.20 11.37
C ASN A 96 2.85 -3.17 9.92
N SER A 97 2.97 -1.97 9.34
CA SER A 97 3.54 -1.80 8.00
C SER A 97 5.00 -2.22 7.95
N ALA A 98 5.81 -1.81 8.94
CA ALA A 98 7.22 -2.18 9.03
C ALA A 98 7.42 -3.70 9.16
N LYS A 99 6.60 -4.38 9.99
CA LYS A 99 6.59 -5.85 10.08
C LYS A 99 6.21 -6.50 8.74
N SER A 100 5.17 -5.99 8.08
CA SER A 100 4.73 -6.48 6.77
C SER A 100 5.83 -6.36 5.72
N ILE A 101 6.49 -5.19 5.66
CA ILE A 101 7.62 -4.91 4.77
C ILE A 101 8.77 -5.87 5.07
N LEU A 102 9.09 -6.10 6.34
CA LEU A 102 10.16 -7.01 6.74
C LEU A 102 9.89 -8.45 6.29
N ILE A 103 8.66 -8.95 6.45
CA ILE A 103 8.26 -10.28 5.97
C ILE A 103 8.48 -10.41 4.46
N ILE A 104 8.05 -9.41 3.68
CA ILE A 104 8.23 -9.39 2.22
C ILE A 104 9.72 -9.42 1.86
N ILE A 105 10.53 -8.56 2.49
CA ILE A 105 11.97 -8.47 2.22
C ILE A 105 12.67 -9.78 2.55
N ILE A 106 12.43 -10.36 3.73
CA ILE A 106 13.04 -11.64 4.14
C ILE A 106 12.65 -12.75 3.16
N THR A 107 11.38 -12.82 2.78
CA THR A 107 10.90 -13.83 1.83
C THR A 107 11.57 -13.67 0.46
N ALA A 108 11.68 -12.44 -0.04
CA ALA A 108 12.36 -12.17 -1.32
C ALA A 108 13.86 -12.46 -1.26
N ILE A 109 14.54 -12.20 -0.14
CA ILE A 109 15.95 -12.58 0.09
C ILE A 109 16.09 -14.09 0.00
N LEU A 110 15.23 -14.86 0.69
CA LEU A 110 15.28 -16.32 0.68
C LEU A 110 15.07 -16.88 -0.73
N ILE A 111 14.06 -16.41 -1.45
CA ILE A 111 13.80 -16.83 -2.83
C ILE A 111 14.99 -16.50 -3.73
N SER A 112 15.56 -15.31 -3.60
CA SER A 112 16.74 -14.89 -4.37
C SER A 112 17.97 -15.74 -4.07
N PHE A 113 18.18 -16.11 -2.80
CA PHE A 113 19.29 -16.95 -2.37
C PHE A 113 19.20 -18.36 -2.98
N PHE A 114 18.01 -18.97 -3.03
CA PHE A 114 17.83 -20.31 -3.60
C PHE A 114 17.75 -20.33 -5.13
N PHE A 115 17.21 -19.28 -5.76
CA PHE A 115 16.87 -19.27 -7.19
C PHE A 115 17.50 -18.09 -7.95
N SER A 116 18.74 -17.74 -7.62
CA SER A 116 19.43 -16.60 -8.24
C SER A 116 19.48 -16.71 -9.77
N ASN A 117 19.08 -15.63 -10.46
CA ASN A 117 19.12 -15.50 -11.91
C ASN A 117 19.72 -14.13 -12.30
N ASN A 118 20.27 -14.02 -13.51
CA ASN A 118 20.80 -12.75 -14.01
C ASN A 118 19.65 -11.78 -14.36
N LEU A 119 19.68 -10.58 -13.78
CA LEU A 119 18.64 -9.57 -13.89
C LEU A 119 18.96 -8.45 -14.89
N THR A 120 20.08 -8.51 -15.62
CA THR A 120 20.53 -7.40 -16.51
C THR A 120 19.50 -7.01 -17.59
N GLN A 121 18.67 -7.95 -18.07
CA GLN A 121 17.63 -7.70 -19.09
C GLN A 121 16.20 -7.79 -18.52
N ASN A 122 16.06 -7.66 -17.21
CA ASN A 122 14.78 -7.79 -16.54
C ASN A 122 13.98 -6.48 -16.61
N ILE A 123 12.91 -6.44 -17.39
CA ILE A 123 12.11 -5.23 -17.60
C ILE A 123 11.45 -4.74 -16.30
N ILE A 124 11.08 -5.67 -15.41
CA ILE A 124 10.47 -5.33 -14.12
C ILE A 124 11.47 -4.61 -13.22
N VAL A 125 12.72 -5.10 -13.17
CA VAL A 125 13.81 -4.45 -12.44
C VAL A 125 14.11 -3.09 -13.05
N THR A 126 14.24 -2.98 -14.38
CA THR A 126 14.48 -1.70 -15.06
C THR A 126 13.41 -0.66 -14.70
N ASN A 127 12.13 -1.04 -14.74
CA ASN A 127 11.02 -0.16 -14.38
C ASN A 127 11.04 0.22 -12.88
N CYS A 128 11.45 -0.69 -11.99
CA CYS A 128 11.60 -0.38 -10.57
C CYS A 128 12.77 0.57 -10.27
N LEU A 129 13.71 0.74 -11.20
CA LEU A 129 14.87 1.64 -11.05
C LEU A 129 14.65 2.98 -11.79
N ASP A 130 13.54 3.13 -12.51
CA ASP A 130 13.19 4.37 -13.19
C ASP A 130 12.46 5.33 -12.23
N HIS A 131 13.04 6.51 -12.00
CA HIS A 131 12.56 7.50 -11.03
C HIS A 131 11.87 8.70 -11.69
N HIS A 132 11.17 8.48 -12.81
CA HIS A 132 10.49 9.56 -13.51
C HIS A 132 9.49 10.32 -12.61
N PRO A 133 9.48 11.67 -12.58
CA PRO A 133 8.63 12.45 -11.67
C PRO A 133 7.12 12.17 -11.78
N LEU A 134 6.66 11.73 -12.96
CA LEU A 134 5.25 11.34 -13.16
C LEU A 134 4.82 10.15 -12.28
N TYR A 135 5.74 9.28 -11.84
CA TYR A 135 5.39 8.19 -10.94
C TYR A 135 4.94 8.68 -9.58
N LEU A 136 5.43 9.83 -9.11
CA LEU A 136 4.92 10.45 -7.87
C LEU A 136 3.46 10.90 -8.04
N LEU A 137 3.11 11.43 -9.22
CA LEU A 137 1.73 11.78 -9.55
C LEU A 137 0.84 10.52 -9.57
N VAL A 138 1.32 9.43 -10.19
CA VAL A 138 0.62 8.14 -10.20
C VAL A 138 0.40 7.62 -8.77
N ALA A 139 1.43 7.65 -7.93
CA ALA A 139 1.33 7.21 -6.54
C ALA A 139 0.33 8.07 -5.74
N LEU A 140 0.36 9.40 -5.92
CA LEU A 140 -0.58 10.32 -5.28
C LEU A 140 -2.03 10.05 -5.68
N PHE A 141 -2.32 9.98 -6.98
CA PHE A 141 -3.69 9.72 -7.45
C PHE A 141 -4.17 8.32 -7.11
N SER A 142 -3.27 7.36 -6.99
CA SER A 142 -3.64 6.03 -6.54
C SER A 142 -3.91 5.98 -5.04
N GLY A 143 -3.21 6.77 -4.22
CA GLY A 143 -3.56 6.97 -2.82
C GLY A 143 -4.96 7.59 -2.65
N ILE A 144 -5.31 8.55 -3.51
CA ILE A 144 -6.66 9.12 -3.59
C ILE A 144 -7.67 8.02 -3.97
N ALA A 145 -7.40 7.28 -5.05
CA ALA A 145 -8.29 6.22 -5.53
C ALA A 145 -8.48 5.12 -4.49
N ALA A 146 -7.42 4.71 -3.79
CA ALA A 146 -7.44 3.66 -2.77
C ALA A 146 -8.30 4.07 -1.59
N ALA A 147 -8.06 5.27 -1.03
CA ALA A 147 -8.87 5.79 0.05
C ALA A 147 -10.33 6.00 -0.37
N PHE A 148 -10.56 6.53 -1.58
CA PHE A 148 -11.91 6.74 -2.11
C PHE A 148 -12.68 5.43 -2.33
N ALA A 149 -12.01 4.40 -2.85
CA ALA A 149 -12.56 3.07 -3.02
C ALA A 149 -12.88 2.41 -1.67
N TYR A 150 -12.03 2.61 -0.66
CA TYR A 150 -12.26 2.07 0.68
C TYR A 150 -13.47 2.69 1.37
N ILE A 151 -13.69 4.01 1.22
CA ILE A 151 -14.85 4.70 1.82
C ILE A 151 -16.17 4.49 1.04
N SER A 152 -16.08 3.97 -0.19
CA SER A 152 -17.20 3.85 -1.13
C SER A 152 -17.47 2.39 -1.48
N PRO A 153 -18.47 1.74 -0.84
CA PRO A 153 -18.79 0.32 -1.08
C PRO A 153 -19.02 -0.01 -2.56
N LYS A 154 -19.63 0.92 -3.31
CA LYS A 154 -19.98 0.78 -4.73
C LYS A 154 -18.78 0.61 -5.68
N ILE A 155 -17.58 0.99 -5.24
CA ILE A 155 -16.35 0.92 -6.04
C ILE A 155 -15.24 0.17 -5.30
N SER A 156 -15.59 -0.55 -4.22
CA SER A 156 -14.62 -1.34 -3.46
C SER A 156 -14.03 -2.49 -4.30
N GLU A 157 -14.73 -2.94 -5.33
CA GLU A 157 -14.23 -3.90 -6.35
C GLU A 157 -13.06 -3.35 -7.18
N ALA A 158 -12.85 -2.02 -7.20
CA ALA A 158 -11.71 -1.40 -7.89
C ALA A 158 -10.41 -1.43 -7.05
N LEU A 159 -10.48 -1.77 -5.76
CA LEU A 159 -9.31 -1.79 -4.86
C LEU A 159 -8.14 -2.64 -5.38
N PRO A 160 -8.35 -3.84 -5.94
CA PRO A 160 -7.25 -4.64 -6.49
C PRO A 160 -6.57 -3.92 -7.67
N GLY A 161 -7.32 -3.26 -8.54
CA GLY A 161 -6.78 -2.48 -9.66
C GLY A 161 -5.94 -1.27 -9.19
N VAL A 162 -6.38 -0.60 -8.12
CA VAL A 162 -5.62 0.49 -7.50
C VAL A 162 -4.33 -0.05 -6.86
N ALA A 163 -4.40 -1.19 -6.17
CA ALA A 163 -3.23 -1.82 -5.56
C ALA A 163 -2.16 -2.20 -6.60
N VAL A 164 -2.57 -2.64 -7.80
CA VAL A 164 -1.67 -2.92 -8.92
C VAL A 164 -1.01 -1.64 -9.45
N ALA A 165 -1.77 -0.54 -9.55
CA ALA A 165 -1.29 0.72 -10.12
C ALA A 165 -0.15 1.38 -9.33
N VAL A 166 -0.07 1.19 -8.01
CA VAL A 166 0.97 1.86 -7.19
C VAL A 166 2.21 1.04 -6.98
N SER A 167 2.13 -0.27 -7.19
CA SER A 167 3.27 -1.16 -7.17
C SER A 167 4.20 -0.97 -5.96
N LEU A 168 3.72 -1.32 -4.76
CA LEU A 168 4.57 -1.38 -3.56
C LEU A 168 5.32 -2.71 -3.44
N MET A 169 4.67 -3.81 -3.85
CA MET A 169 5.23 -5.15 -3.71
C MET A 169 6.45 -5.37 -4.62
N PRO A 170 6.45 -5.01 -5.93
CA PRO A 170 7.61 -5.25 -6.78
C PRO A 170 8.88 -4.49 -6.33
N PRO A 171 8.84 -3.19 -5.98
CA PRO A 171 10.02 -2.52 -5.42
C PRO A 171 10.55 -3.18 -4.15
N LEU A 172 9.69 -3.64 -3.24
CA LEU A 172 10.13 -4.38 -2.04
C LEU A 172 10.74 -5.75 -2.37
N ALA A 173 10.18 -6.46 -3.34
CA ALA A 173 10.71 -7.73 -3.80
C ALA A 173 12.06 -7.54 -4.51
N VAL A 174 12.20 -6.53 -5.38
CA VAL A 174 13.48 -6.17 -6.02
C VAL A 174 14.51 -5.75 -4.97
N PHE A 175 14.09 -5.03 -3.93
CA PHE A 175 14.95 -4.67 -2.81
C PHE A 175 15.49 -5.91 -2.10
N GLY A 176 14.63 -6.85 -1.72
CA GLY A 176 15.02 -8.11 -1.10
C GLY A 176 15.88 -8.99 -2.01
N ILE A 177 15.55 -9.07 -3.30
CA ILE A 177 16.36 -9.77 -4.31
C ILE A 177 17.76 -9.13 -4.42
N GLY A 178 17.83 -7.80 -4.44
CA GLY A 178 19.08 -7.05 -4.47
C GLY A 178 19.96 -7.30 -3.25
N ILE A 179 19.37 -7.42 -2.05
CA ILE A 179 20.08 -7.86 -0.85
C ILE A 179 20.60 -9.30 -1.03
N GLY A 180 19.73 -10.22 -1.46
CA GLY A 180 20.10 -11.63 -1.65
C GLY A 180 21.21 -11.86 -2.69
N GLN A 181 21.30 -11.00 -3.71
CA GLN A 181 22.33 -11.06 -4.75
C GLN A 181 23.50 -10.10 -4.53
N TRP A 182 23.53 -9.37 -3.40
CA TRP A 182 24.56 -8.36 -3.10
C TRP A 182 24.68 -7.24 -4.16
N GLN A 183 23.57 -6.88 -4.80
CA GLN A 183 23.53 -5.88 -5.87
C GLN A 183 23.09 -4.50 -5.35
N LEU A 184 24.06 -3.65 -5.03
CA LEU A 184 23.81 -2.33 -4.44
C LEU A 184 22.92 -1.41 -5.29
N LEU A 185 23.00 -1.53 -6.62
CA LEU A 185 22.17 -0.75 -7.55
C LEU A 185 20.68 -1.07 -7.37
N LEU A 186 20.35 -2.36 -7.27
CA LEU A 186 18.98 -2.82 -7.06
C LEU A 186 18.46 -2.36 -5.70
N ILE A 187 19.28 -2.52 -4.65
CA ILE A 187 18.94 -2.09 -3.28
C ILE A 187 18.59 -0.60 -3.26
N LYS A 188 19.47 0.27 -3.79
CA LYS A 188 19.27 1.71 -3.73
C LYS A 188 18.09 2.16 -4.59
N GLY A 189 18.04 1.73 -5.86
CA GLY A 189 17.02 2.24 -6.77
C GLY A 189 15.61 1.76 -6.43
N SER A 190 15.45 0.50 -6.03
CA SER A 190 14.14 -0.02 -5.62
C SER A 190 13.65 0.56 -4.30
N LEU A 191 14.54 0.87 -3.36
CA LEU A 191 14.18 1.55 -2.11
C LEU A 191 13.65 2.96 -2.38
N VAL A 192 14.28 3.72 -3.28
CA VAL A 192 13.81 5.05 -3.68
C VAL A 192 12.41 4.96 -4.28
N THR A 193 12.19 4.03 -5.21
CA THR A 193 10.88 3.82 -5.85
C THR A 193 9.82 3.41 -4.82
N PHE A 194 10.15 2.50 -3.91
CA PHE A 194 9.27 2.12 -2.81
C PHE A 194 8.87 3.32 -1.95
N LEU A 195 9.83 4.15 -1.55
CA LEU A 195 9.58 5.32 -0.70
C LEU A 195 8.73 6.38 -1.42
N LEU A 196 9.00 6.65 -2.69
CA LEU A 196 8.19 7.56 -3.50
C LEU A 196 6.73 7.09 -3.60
N ASN A 197 6.53 5.79 -3.85
CA ASN A 197 5.20 5.20 -3.92
C ASN A 197 4.48 5.25 -2.56
N LEU A 198 5.18 4.91 -1.48
CA LEU A 198 4.65 4.94 -0.11
C LEU A 198 4.21 6.36 0.28
N ILE A 199 5.08 7.36 0.07
CA ILE A 199 4.78 8.77 0.39
C ILE A 199 3.60 9.25 -0.46
N GLY A 200 3.59 8.96 -1.76
CA GLY A 200 2.50 9.32 -2.67
C GLY A 200 1.16 8.75 -2.22
N ILE A 201 1.11 7.46 -1.87
CA ILE A 201 -0.12 6.84 -1.35
C ILE A 201 -0.60 7.55 -0.09
N ILE A 202 0.28 7.71 0.90
CA ILE A 202 -0.08 8.32 2.18
C ILE A 202 -0.62 9.74 1.95
N MET A 203 0.06 10.56 1.14
CA MET A 203 -0.40 11.91 0.80
C MET A 203 -1.77 11.91 0.10
N GLY A 204 -1.95 11.06 -0.90
CA GLY A 204 -3.22 10.95 -1.62
C GLY A 204 -4.37 10.51 -0.72
N SER A 205 -4.13 9.52 0.12
CA SER A 205 -5.13 9.02 1.07
C SER A 205 -5.46 10.04 2.16
N LEU A 206 -4.47 10.82 2.61
CA LEU A 206 -4.66 11.91 3.56
C LEU A 206 -5.64 12.97 3.04
N ILE A 207 -5.56 13.32 1.76
CA ILE A 207 -6.49 14.28 1.13
C ILE A 207 -7.93 13.77 1.28
N VAL A 208 -8.18 12.50 0.92
CA VAL A 208 -9.52 11.92 0.95
C VAL A 208 -10.06 11.80 2.38
N PHE A 209 -9.27 11.29 3.33
CA PHE A 209 -9.71 11.13 4.71
C PHE A 209 -9.92 12.48 5.42
N SER A 210 -9.09 13.48 5.12
CA SER A 210 -9.24 14.84 5.66
C SER A 210 -10.49 15.53 5.12
N LEU A 211 -10.72 15.48 3.81
CA LEU A 211 -11.92 16.03 3.18
C LEU A 211 -13.20 15.32 3.65
N SER A 212 -13.11 14.02 3.91
CA SER A 212 -14.19 13.22 4.47
C SER A 212 -14.40 13.41 5.98
N LYS A 213 -13.63 14.29 6.65
CA LYS A 213 -13.77 14.66 8.08
C LYS A 213 -13.61 13.49 9.06
N PHE A 214 -12.69 12.56 8.80
CA PHE A 214 -12.43 11.42 9.69
C PHE A 214 -11.89 11.81 11.09
N TYR A 215 -11.44 13.06 11.30
CA TYR A 215 -11.11 13.58 12.64
C TYR A 215 -12.27 13.47 13.66
N ARG A 216 -13.52 13.33 13.21
CA ARG A 216 -14.71 13.20 14.07
C ARG A 216 -14.87 11.81 14.71
N VAL A 217 -14.17 10.79 14.20
CA VAL A 217 -14.30 9.39 14.65
C VAL A 217 -13.06 8.88 15.38
N ARG A 218 -12.22 9.79 15.87
CA ARG A 218 -11.02 9.47 16.66
C ARG A 218 -11.28 8.53 17.84
N SER A 219 -12.37 8.74 18.59
CA SER A 219 -12.70 7.92 19.76
C SER A 219 -12.98 6.46 19.40
N ILE A 220 -13.56 6.19 18.22
CA ILE A 220 -13.79 4.83 17.72
C ILE A 220 -12.46 4.19 17.33
N ALA A 221 -11.59 4.92 16.64
CA ALA A 221 -10.28 4.41 16.27
C ALA A 221 -9.47 3.94 17.49
N GLN A 222 -9.52 4.71 18.59
CA GLN A 222 -8.91 4.31 19.86
C GLN A 222 -9.57 3.09 20.50
N ARG A 223 -10.91 3.02 20.47
CA ARG A 223 -11.66 1.89 21.02
C ARG A 223 -11.33 0.58 20.31
N GLU A 224 -11.19 0.61 18.99
CA GLU A 224 -10.90 -0.58 18.20
C GLU A 224 -9.48 -1.11 18.41
N ILE A 225 -8.49 -0.22 18.57
CA ILE A 225 -7.11 -0.64 18.90
C ILE A 225 -7.06 -1.28 20.29
N LYS A 226 -7.80 -0.75 21.28
CA LYS A 226 -7.87 -1.35 22.62
C LYS A 226 -8.44 -2.78 22.66
N LYS A 227 -9.15 -3.22 21.62
CA LYS A 227 -9.64 -4.61 21.52
C LYS A 227 -8.52 -5.59 21.12
N GLU A 228 -7.36 -5.08 20.72
CA GLU A 228 -6.19 -5.87 20.33
C GLU A 228 -5.20 -6.08 21.47
N GLU A 229 -5.34 -5.29 22.55
CA GLU A 229 -4.58 -5.40 23.80
C GLU A 229 -5.23 -6.44 24.73
#